data_AF-A0A094B6R8-F1
#
_entry.id   AF-A0A094B6R8-F1
#
_cell.length_a   1.000
_cell.length_b   1.000
_cell.length_c   1.000
_cell.angle_alpha   90.00
_cell.angle_beta   90.00
_cell.angle_gamma   90.00
#
_symmetry.space_group_name_H-M   'P 1'
#
loop_
_entity.id
_entity.type
_entity.pdbx_description
1 polymer ?
#
loop_
_entity_poly.entity_id
_entity_poly.type
_entity_poly.pdbx_seq_one_letter_code
_entity_poly.pdbx_strand_id
1 'polypeptide(L)'
;IVYIPTTSSPALTSFSCPILNLHDTYVRAPFFGANYWTASVRPVAGGGIPPSLALVDLRMTFREGGAFDYHNVFELIKERLHQAVQTARDAGRNVGGAAGVNPDVLQGLHLEQLPAYAPAATAPGPGAEPAREGQGQVDRQARAEPESAPAQPDEPPPGYEETQAQAVGIDLDQRLRRRAEFDRDSGED
;
A
#
# COMPACT_ATOMS: atom_id res chain seq x y z
N ILE A 1 11.31 -15.05 -5.19
CA ILE A 1 11.53 -15.15 -6.65
C ILE A 1 11.64 -16.62 -7.02
N VAL A 2 11.02 -17.02 -8.12
CA VAL A 2 11.18 -18.36 -8.72
C VAL A 2 11.61 -18.17 -10.16
N TYR A 3 12.70 -18.82 -10.56
CA TYR A 3 13.19 -18.87 -11.94
C TYR A 3 12.92 -20.25 -12.52
N ILE A 4 12.19 -20.26 -13.65
CA ILE A 4 11.82 -21.46 -14.39
C ILE A 4 12.46 -21.35 -15.78
N PRO A 5 13.49 -22.16 -16.09
CA PRO A 5 14.13 -22.08 -17.40
C PRO A 5 13.24 -22.70 -18.48
N THR A 6 13.20 -22.07 -19.65
CA THR A 6 12.57 -22.64 -20.86
C THR A 6 13.36 -23.85 -21.38
N THR A 7 14.67 -23.87 -21.16
CA THR A 7 15.55 -24.99 -21.50
C THR A 7 16.48 -25.24 -20.31
N SER A 8 16.33 -26.40 -19.67
CA SER A 8 17.15 -26.77 -18.53
C SER A 8 18.61 -26.97 -18.97
N SER A 9 19.54 -26.42 -18.20
CA SER A 9 20.98 -26.68 -18.36
C SER A 9 21.51 -27.39 -17.11
N PRO A 10 22.57 -28.21 -17.23
CA PRO A 10 23.22 -28.82 -16.06
C PRO A 10 23.79 -27.78 -15.08
N ALA A 11 24.10 -26.57 -15.57
CA ALA A 11 24.68 -25.51 -14.76
C ALA A 11 23.63 -24.77 -13.90
N LEU A 12 22.39 -24.64 -14.39
CA LEU A 12 21.29 -24.00 -13.67
C LEU A 12 19.96 -24.62 -14.10
N THR A 13 19.44 -25.51 -13.24
CA THR A 13 18.18 -26.23 -13.46
C THR A 13 16.96 -25.44 -13.00
N SER A 14 17.06 -24.77 -11.85
CA SER A 14 16.04 -23.87 -11.32
C SER A 14 16.67 -23.02 -10.23
N PHE A 15 15.99 -21.93 -9.87
CA PHE A 15 16.38 -21.12 -8.72
C PHE A 15 15.13 -20.62 -8.00
N SER A 16 15.16 -20.65 -6.67
CA SER A 16 14.12 -20.04 -5.85
C SER A 16 14.74 -19.39 -4.62
N CYS A 17 14.22 -18.22 -4.25
CA CYS A 17 14.57 -17.59 -2.98
C CYS A 17 13.37 -16.83 -2.39
N PRO A 18 13.25 -16.77 -1.05
CA PRO A 18 12.28 -15.91 -0.39
C PRO A 18 12.54 -14.42 -0.72
N ILE A 19 11.47 -13.63 -0.84
CA ILE A 19 11.59 -12.20 -1.17
C ILE A 19 12.39 -11.44 -0.10
N LEU A 20 12.21 -11.78 1.18
CA LEU A 20 12.91 -11.12 2.29
C LEU A 20 14.40 -11.51 2.40
N ASN A 21 14.86 -12.50 1.63
CA ASN A 21 16.27 -12.88 1.56
C ASN A 21 17.03 -12.08 0.50
N LEU A 22 16.36 -11.18 -0.23
CA LEU A 22 16.97 -10.33 -1.24
C LEU A 22 17.26 -8.94 -0.68
N HIS A 23 18.52 -8.54 -0.77
CA HIS A 23 19.05 -7.26 -0.29
C HIS A 23 19.62 -6.46 -1.47
N ASP A 24 19.83 -5.16 -1.25
CA ASP A 24 20.54 -4.26 -2.17
C ASP A 24 20.06 -4.37 -3.63
N THR A 25 18.75 -4.25 -3.81
CA THR A 25 18.07 -4.45 -5.08
C THR A 25 18.10 -3.20 -5.94
N TYR A 26 18.58 -3.30 -7.17
CA TYR A 26 18.65 -2.15 -8.09
C TYR A 26 18.62 -2.57 -9.57
N VAL A 27 18.18 -1.65 -10.43
CA VAL A 27 18.27 -1.78 -11.90
C VAL A 27 19.48 -1.02 -12.41
N ARG A 28 20.18 -1.60 -13.39
CA ARG A 28 21.19 -0.91 -14.20
C ARG A 28 20.73 -0.87 -15.65
N ALA A 29 20.82 0.33 -16.21
CA ALA A 29 20.59 0.60 -17.62
C ALA A 29 21.93 1.02 -18.26
N PRO A 30 22.72 0.08 -18.81
CA PRO A 30 23.93 0.43 -19.53
C PRO A 30 23.59 1.18 -20.84
N PHE A 31 24.48 2.07 -21.29
CA PHE A 31 24.31 2.81 -22.56
C PHE A 31 24.11 1.89 -23.77
N PHE A 32 24.76 0.72 -23.75
CA PHE A 32 24.60 -0.33 -24.74
C PHE A 32 24.34 -1.66 -24.02
N GLY A 33 23.36 -2.40 -24.52
CA GLY A 33 22.99 -3.71 -24.01
C GLY A 33 21.66 -3.74 -23.25
N ALA A 34 21.32 -4.91 -22.74
CA ALA A 34 20.08 -5.12 -22.01
C ALA A 34 20.17 -4.60 -20.57
N ASN A 35 19.06 -4.04 -20.09
CA ASN A 35 18.92 -3.69 -18.68
C ASN A 35 19.04 -4.95 -17.82
N TYR A 36 19.61 -4.80 -16.64
CA TYR A 36 19.68 -5.89 -15.68
C TYR A 36 19.27 -5.43 -14.30
N TRP A 37 18.54 -6.30 -13.61
CA TRP A 37 18.20 -6.16 -12.21
C TRP A 37 19.17 -6.99 -11.38
N THR A 38 19.65 -6.43 -10.27
CA THR A 38 20.64 -7.06 -9.40
C THR A 38 20.13 -7.08 -7.96
N ALA A 39 20.53 -8.10 -7.21
CA ALA A 39 20.27 -8.26 -5.79
C ALA A 39 21.36 -9.10 -5.11
N SER A 40 21.56 -8.92 -3.81
CA SER A 40 22.33 -9.85 -2.99
C SER A 40 21.39 -10.80 -2.24
N VAL A 41 21.59 -12.09 -2.42
CA VAL A 41 20.76 -13.17 -1.87
C VAL A 41 21.41 -13.73 -0.62
N ARG A 42 20.68 -13.75 0.48
CA ARG A 42 21.04 -14.54 1.66
C ARG A 42 20.58 -16.00 1.47
N PRO A 43 21.49 -16.99 1.45
CA PRO A 43 21.10 -18.39 1.33
C PRO A 43 20.22 -18.88 2.49
N VAL A 44 19.38 -19.88 2.21
CA VAL A 44 18.61 -20.60 3.22
C VAL A 44 19.23 -21.97 3.48
N ALA A 45 19.09 -22.47 4.72
CA ALA A 45 19.52 -23.81 5.06
C ALA A 45 18.79 -24.85 4.18
N GLY A 46 19.53 -25.79 3.60
CA GLY A 46 18.97 -26.80 2.68
C GLY A 46 18.65 -26.29 1.27
N GLY A 47 18.94 -25.02 0.94
CA GLY A 47 18.65 -24.41 -0.37
C GLY A 47 19.67 -24.71 -1.49
N GLY A 48 20.61 -25.63 -1.28
CA GLY A 48 21.62 -26.02 -2.28
C GLY A 48 22.83 -25.09 -2.42
N ILE A 49 22.80 -23.91 -1.80
CA ILE A 49 23.95 -23.01 -1.72
C ILE A 49 24.71 -23.25 -0.39
N PRO A 50 26.04 -23.45 -0.42
CA PRO A 50 26.82 -23.68 0.80
C PRO A 50 26.70 -22.53 1.81
N PRO A 51 26.56 -22.82 3.12
CA PRO A 51 26.42 -21.81 4.16
C PRO A 51 27.69 -20.98 4.38
N SER A 52 28.83 -21.41 3.82
CA SER A 52 30.07 -20.62 3.81
C SER A 52 29.96 -19.34 2.96
N LEU A 53 28.99 -19.27 2.05
CA LEU A 53 28.68 -18.07 1.28
C LEU A 53 27.63 -17.26 2.03
N ALA A 54 28.03 -16.16 2.66
CA ALA A 54 27.12 -15.33 3.44
C ALA A 54 26.07 -14.60 2.57
N LEU A 55 26.49 -14.14 1.39
CA LEU A 55 25.68 -13.46 0.38
C LEU A 55 26.11 -13.93 -1.02
N VAL A 56 25.14 -14.07 -1.91
CA VAL A 56 25.34 -14.46 -3.31
C VAL A 56 24.74 -13.41 -4.23
N ASP A 57 25.48 -12.97 -5.23
CA ASP A 57 24.96 -11.99 -6.19
C ASP A 57 24.04 -12.65 -7.22
N LEU A 58 22.82 -12.13 -7.31
CA LEU A 58 21.82 -12.47 -8.30
C LEU A 58 21.75 -11.36 -9.34
N ARG A 59 21.90 -11.73 -10.62
CA ARG A 59 21.72 -10.82 -11.75
C ARG A 59 20.72 -11.40 -12.74
N MET A 60 19.67 -10.64 -13.03
CA MET A 60 18.65 -10.96 -14.03
C MET A 60 18.74 -9.98 -15.19
N THR A 61 19.00 -10.49 -16.40
CA THR A 61 19.13 -9.67 -17.62
C THR A 61 17.83 -9.71 -18.41
N PHE A 62 17.27 -8.53 -18.69
CA PHE A 62 15.96 -8.37 -19.36
C PHE A 62 16.17 -8.07 -20.84
N ARG A 63 16.16 -9.12 -21.67
CA ARG A 63 16.40 -8.99 -23.12
C ARG A 63 15.28 -8.25 -23.86
N GLU A 64 14.06 -8.30 -23.33
CA GLU A 64 12.85 -7.75 -23.94
C GLU A 64 12.34 -6.50 -23.20
N GLY A 65 13.15 -5.91 -22.31
CA GLY A 65 12.73 -4.82 -21.45
C GLY A 65 11.98 -5.29 -20.19
N GLY A 66 11.34 -4.34 -19.49
CA GLY A 66 10.57 -4.62 -18.26
C GLY A 66 11.39 -4.67 -16.95
N ALA A 67 12.70 -4.40 -16.98
CA ALA A 67 13.52 -4.41 -15.77
C ALA A 67 13.08 -3.39 -14.71
N PHE A 68 12.65 -2.20 -15.13
CA PHE A 68 12.17 -1.14 -14.25
C PHE A 68 10.80 -1.48 -13.64
N ASP A 69 9.86 -1.95 -14.46
CA ASP A 69 8.54 -2.38 -13.99
C ASP A 69 8.66 -3.54 -13.01
N TYR A 70 9.50 -4.53 -13.33
CA TYR A 70 9.83 -5.62 -12.43
C TYR A 70 10.36 -5.12 -11.09
N HIS A 71 11.31 -4.18 -11.11
CA HIS A 71 11.87 -3.61 -9.88
C HIS A 71 10.81 -2.89 -9.05
N ASN A 72 9.96 -2.06 -9.67
CA ASN A 72 8.92 -1.32 -8.97
C ASN A 72 7.92 -2.27 -8.29
N VAL A 73 7.44 -3.28 -9.02
CA VAL A 73 6.53 -4.31 -8.48
C VAL A 73 7.23 -5.11 -7.38
N PHE A 74 8.51 -5.46 -7.57
CA PHE A 74 9.29 -6.18 -6.57
C PHE A 74 9.44 -5.37 -5.28
N GLU A 75 9.82 -4.09 -5.36
CA GLU A 75 9.97 -3.23 -4.17
C GLU A 75 8.62 -3.04 -3.46
N LEU A 76 7.53 -2.86 -4.20
CA LEU A 76 6.19 -2.79 -3.63
C LEU A 76 5.84 -4.05 -2.82
N ILE A 77 6.04 -5.23 -3.41
CA ILE A 77 5.76 -6.51 -2.74
C ILE A 77 6.67 -6.70 -1.52
N LYS A 78 7.96 -6.38 -1.66
CA LYS A 78 8.94 -6.51 -0.57
C LYS A 78 8.58 -5.60 0.61
N GLU A 79 8.21 -4.36 0.35
CA GLU A 79 7.77 -3.41 1.37
C GLU A 79 6.51 -3.88 2.09
N ARG A 80 5.49 -4.33 1.35
CA ARG A 80 4.27 -4.89 1.94
C ARG A 80 4.56 -6.13 2.80
N LEU A 81 5.46 -6.99 2.34
CA LEU A 81 5.86 -8.18 3.08
C LEU A 81 6.59 -7.82 4.38
N HIS A 82 7.47 -6.80 4.36
CA HIS A 82 8.05 -6.26 5.59
C HIS A 82 6.97 -5.74 6.54
N GLN A 83 6.03 -4.94 6.05
CA GLN A 83 4.93 -4.40 6.87
C GLN A 83 4.13 -5.52 7.53
N ALA A 84 3.69 -6.53 6.78
CA ALA A 84 2.94 -7.67 7.34
C ALA A 84 3.75 -8.45 8.38
N VAL A 85 5.04 -8.66 8.13
CA VAL A 85 5.96 -9.30 9.07
C VAL A 85 6.09 -8.50 10.36
N GLN A 86 6.21 -7.16 10.28
CA GLN A 86 6.30 -6.33 11.49
C GLN A 86 4.98 -6.32 12.24
N THR A 87 3.84 -6.10 11.58
CA THR A 87 2.51 -6.14 12.21
C THR A 87 2.26 -7.46 12.92
N ALA A 88 2.64 -8.59 12.30
CA ALA A 88 2.49 -9.90 12.92
C ALA A 88 3.40 -10.06 14.15
N ARG A 89 4.64 -9.55 14.11
CA ARG A 89 5.54 -9.55 15.28
C ARG A 89 4.99 -8.70 16.42
N ASP A 90 4.50 -7.51 16.11
CA ASP A 90 3.92 -6.58 17.09
C ASP A 90 2.67 -7.18 17.74
N ALA A 91 1.89 -7.94 16.98
CA ALA A 91 0.75 -8.71 17.49
C ALA A 91 1.14 -10.02 18.22
N GLY A 92 2.43 -10.28 18.43
CA GLY A 92 2.93 -11.48 19.10
C GLY A 92 2.75 -12.79 18.32
N ARG A 93 2.46 -12.71 17.01
CA ARG A 93 2.28 -13.88 16.16
C ARG A 93 3.62 -14.46 15.76
N ASN A 94 3.66 -15.77 15.52
CA ASN A 94 4.84 -16.42 14.97
C ASN A 94 5.01 -15.99 13.50
N VAL A 95 6.14 -15.38 13.15
CA VAL A 95 6.38 -14.85 11.80
C VAL A 95 7.23 -15.76 10.93
N GLY A 96 7.65 -16.90 11.46
CA GLY A 96 8.51 -17.87 10.80
C GLY A 96 9.97 -17.70 11.19
N GLY A 97 10.85 -18.34 10.44
CA GLY A 97 12.27 -18.42 10.77
C GLY A 97 13.15 -18.47 9.53
N ALA A 98 14.33 -19.08 9.65
CA ALA A 98 15.30 -19.17 8.56
C ALA A 98 14.76 -19.85 7.27
N ALA A 99 13.70 -20.65 7.39
CA ALA A 99 13.05 -21.34 6.28
C ALA A 99 12.01 -20.47 5.52
N GLY A 100 11.65 -19.29 6.04
CA GLY A 100 10.68 -18.39 5.42
C GLY A 100 9.62 -17.85 6.38
N VAL A 101 8.73 -17.03 5.81
CA VAL A 101 7.61 -16.40 6.51
C VAL A 101 6.44 -17.37 6.64
N ASN A 102 5.77 -17.40 7.80
CA ASN A 102 4.59 -18.25 7.97
C ASN A 102 3.44 -17.83 7.05
N PRO A 103 2.69 -18.79 6.46
CA PRO A 103 1.60 -18.50 5.54
C PRO A 103 0.47 -17.66 6.17
N ASP A 104 0.23 -17.78 7.48
CA ASP A 104 -0.74 -16.95 8.21
C ASP A 104 -0.43 -15.46 8.11
N VAL A 105 0.86 -15.09 8.13
CA VAL A 105 1.30 -13.69 7.99
C VAL A 105 0.98 -13.15 6.60
N LEU A 106 1.00 -14.02 5.57
CA LEU A 106 0.68 -13.60 4.20
C LEU A 106 -0.82 -13.38 3.98
N GLN A 107 -1.70 -13.92 4.81
CA GLN A 107 -3.16 -13.73 4.65
C GLN A 107 -3.59 -12.28 4.86
N GLY A 108 -2.81 -11.47 5.59
CA GLY A 108 -3.06 -10.04 5.78
C GLY A 108 -2.57 -9.15 4.62
N LEU A 109 -1.86 -9.71 3.63
CA LEU A 109 -1.26 -8.93 2.54
C LEU A 109 -2.29 -8.56 1.49
N HIS A 110 -2.73 -7.30 1.50
CA HIS A 110 -3.44 -6.69 0.37
C HIS A 110 -2.42 -6.01 -0.56
N LEU A 111 -2.29 -6.56 -1.77
CA LEU A 111 -1.39 -6.02 -2.81
C LEU A 111 -2.00 -4.84 -3.55
N GLU A 112 -3.32 -4.68 -3.49
CA GLU A 112 -4.02 -3.54 -4.09
C GLU A 112 -3.88 -2.30 -3.20
N GLN A 113 -3.63 -1.17 -3.86
CA GLN A 113 -3.67 0.12 -3.19
C GLN A 113 -5.14 0.41 -2.85
N LEU A 114 -5.45 0.53 -1.56
CA LEU A 114 -6.78 1.00 -1.14
C LEU A 114 -7.06 2.33 -1.85
N PRO A 115 -8.29 2.53 -2.38
CA PRO A 115 -8.65 3.79 -3.00
C PRO A 115 -8.28 4.94 -2.06
N ALA A 116 -7.61 5.96 -2.59
CA ALA A 116 -7.41 7.19 -1.84
C ALA A 116 -8.79 7.70 -1.41
N TYR A 117 -8.94 8.03 -0.13
CA TYR A 117 -10.19 8.56 0.41
C TYR A 117 -10.63 9.76 -0.44
N ALA A 118 -11.71 9.57 -1.19
CA ALA A 118 -12.40 10.67 -1.83
C ALA A 118 -13.37 11.24 -0.80
N PRO A 119 -13.26 12.53 -0.42
CA PRO A 119 -14.29 13.15 0.39
C PRO A 119 -15.64 13.00 -0.33
N ALA A 120 -16.66 12.56 0.40
CA ALA A 120 -18.01 12.42 -0.14
C ALA A 120 -18.42 13.75 -0.77
N ALA A 121 -18.77 13.74 -2.06
CA ALA A 121 -19.32 14.91 -2.72
C ALA A 121 -20.56 15.35 -1.93
N THR A 122 -20.53 16.58 -1.43
CA THR A 122 -21.63 17.19 -0.68
C THR A 122 -22.89 17.11 -1.54
N ALA A 123 -23.85 16.26 -1.17
CA ALA A 123 -25.12 16.19 -1.86
C ALA A 123 -25.82 17.57 -1.79
N PRO A 124 -26.35 18.12 -2.90
CA PRO A 124 -27.16 19.32 -2.85
C PRO A 124 -28.40 19.03 -2.00
N GLY A 125 -28.65 19.88 -0.99
CA GLY A 125 -29.81 19.74 -0.10
C GLY A 125 -31.16 19.77 -0.86
N PRO A 126 -32.23 19.25 -0.26
CA PRO A 126 -33.52 19.13 -0.90
C PRO A 126 -34.19 20.51 -0.94
N GLY A 127 -34.26 21.12 -2.13
CA GLY A 127 -34.93 22.41 -2.26
C GLY A 127 -34.78 23.08 -3.61
N ALA A 128 -35.20 22.43 -4.71
CA ALA A 128 -35.69 23.09 -5.92
C ALA A 128 -36.27 22.06 -6.90
N GLU A 129 -37.59 22.03 -7.05
CA GLU A 129 -38.27 21.48 -8.24
C GLU A 129 -38.71 22.65 -9.16
N PRO A 130 -39.18 22.42 -10.40
CA PRO A 130 -38.50 21.76 -11.50
C PRO A 130 -38.60 22.59 -12.82
N ALA A 131 -37.77 22.29 -13.82
CA ALA A 131 -38.00 22.72 -15.20
C ALA A 131 -37.63 21.60 -16.18
N ARG A 132 -38.48 21.46 -17.21
CA ARG A 132 -38.81 20.25 -17.96
C ARG A 132 -37.86 19.91 -19.13
N GLU A 133 -38.04 18.67 -19.57
CA GLU A 133 -37.95 18.13 -20.94
C GLU A 133 -36.59 17.66 -21.51
N GLY A 134 -36.54 16.36 -21.83
CA GLY A 134 -35.49 15.72 -22.62
C GLY A 134 -35.60 14.18 -22.65
N GLN A 135 -36.24 13.66 -23.69
CA GLN A 135 -36.60 12.27 -24.00
C GLN A 135 -35.46 11.23 -23.94
N GLY A 136 -35.81 9.96 -23.65
CA GLY A 136 -34.96 8.80 -23.99
C GLY A 136 -35.35 7.48 -23.30
N GLN A 137 -36.27 6.72 -23.90
CA GLN A 137 -36.53 5.31 -23.56
C GLN A 137 -35.32 4.42 -23.85
N VAL A 138 -34.95 3.55 -22.91
CA VAL A 138 -34.58 2.15 -23.22
C VAL A 138 -34.86 1.27 -22.01
N ASP A 139 -35.81 0.37 -22.23
CA ASP A 139 -36.23 -0.70 -21.33
C ASP A 139 -35.31 -1.92 -21.56
N ARG A 140 -34.64 -2.42 -20.52
CA ARG A 140 -34.24 -3.83 -20.45
C ARG A 140 -33.96 -4.29 -19.02
N GLN A 141 -34.83 -5.18 -18.59
CA GLN A 141 -34.76 -5.99 -17.37
C GLN A 141 -33.43 -6.73 -17.21
N ALA A 142 -32.86 -6.66 -16.01
CA ALA A 142 -32.33 -7.82 -15.28
C ALA A 142 -32.08 -7.40 -13.83
N ARG A 143 -33.07 -7.71 -12.98
CA ARG A 143 -32.97 -7.71 -11.52
C ARG A 143 -31.86 -8.69 -11.12
N ALA A 144 -30.72 -8.18 -10.69
CA ALA A 144 -29.78 -8.88 -9.80
C ALA A 144 -29.59 -7.97 -8.59
N GLU A 145 -29.77 -8.55 -7.41
CA GLU A 145 -29.84 -7.88 -6.12
C GLU A 145 -28.49 -7.21 -5.78
N PRO A 146 -28.46 -5.96 -5.28
CA PRO A 146 -27.24 -5.43 -4.71
C PRO A 146 -26.99 -6.16 -3.39
N GLU A 147 -25.94 -6.99 -3.37
CA GLU A 147 -25.32 -7.49 -2.16
C GLU A 147 -25.09 -6.31 -1.22
N SER A 148 -25.72 -6.36 -0.05
CA SER A 148 -25.76 -5.24 0.88
C SER A 148 -24.34 -4.91 1.33
N ALA A 149 -23.81 -3.80 0.84
CA ALA A 149 -22.64 -3.17 1.42
C ALA A 149 -22.88 -3.01 2.93
N PRO A 150 -21.89 -3.27 3.80
CA PRO A 150 -22.06 -2.99 5.22
C PRO A 150 -22.45 -1.52 5.35
N ALA A 151 -23.59 -1.27 6.00
CA ALA A 151 -24.06 0.07 6.28
C ALA A 151 -22.89 0.86 6.90
N GLN A 152 -22.59 2.00 6.29
CA GLN A 152 -21.69 2.96 6.93
C GLN A 152 -22.24 3.19 8.34
N PRO A 153 -21.40 3.14 9.39
CA PRO A 153 -21.85 3.56 10.71
C PRO A 153 -22.39 4.99 10.57
N ASP A 154 -23.70 5.16 10.73
CA ASP A 154 -24.36 6.48 10.75
C ASP A 154 -23.86 7.32 11.93
N GLU A 155 -23.23 6.66 12.92
CA GLU A 155 -22.66 7.29 14.09
C GLU A 155 -21.16 7.56 13.89
N PRO A 156 -20.71 8.81 14.17
CA PRO A 156 -19.30 9.11 14.17
C PRO A 156 -18.56 8.26 15.23
N PRO A 157 -17.25 8.04 15.08
CA PRO A 157 -16.47 7.25 16.03
C PRO A 157 -16.69 7.76 17.46
N PRO A 158 -16.81 6.87 18.45
CA PRO A 158 -17.02 7.27 19.84
C PRO A 158 -15.92 8.27 20.27
N GLY A 159 -16.34 9.46 20.72
CA GLY A 159 -15.44 10.56 21.10
C GLY A 159 -15.21 11.66 20.05
N TYR A 160 -15.78 11.54 18.84
CA TYR A 160 -15.64 12.55 17.79
C TYR A 160 -16.35 13.88 18.13
N GLU A 161 -17.55 13.80 18.73
CA GLU A 161 -18.29 14.98 19.19
C GLU A 161 -17.52 15.75 20.27
N GLU A 162 -16.89 15.02 21.20
CA GLU A 162 -16.09 15.61 22.27
C GLU A 162 -14.85 16.31 21.70
N THR A 163 -14.18 15.68 20.72
CA THR A 163 -13.02 16.28 20.03
C THR A 163 -13.40 17.51 19.21
N GLN A 164 -14.57 17.49 18.55
CA GLN A 164 -15.11 18.66 17.84
C GLN A 164 -15.46 19.80 18.80
N ALA A 165 -16.13 19.49 19.91
CA ALA A 165 -16.50 20.48 20.91
C ALA A 165 -15.25 21.14 21.52
N GLN A 166 -14.19 20.36 21.77
CA GLN A 166 -12.90 20.89 22.22
C GLN A 166 -12.26 21.81 21.17
N ALA A 167 -12.26 21.42 19.88
CA ALA A 167 -11.69 22.24 18.82
C ALA A 167 -12.42 23.59 18.64
N VAL A 168 -13.76 23.59 18.71
CA VAL A 168 -14.58 24.81 18.65
C VAL A 168 -14.32 25.71 19.87
N GLY A 169 -14.18 25.12 21.05
CA GLY A 169 -13.83 25.85 22.28
C GLY A 169 -12.46 26.54 22.18
N ILE A 170 -11.45 25.87 21.63
CA ILE A 170 -10.10 26.42 21.45
C ILE A 170 -10.10 27.58 20.45
N ASP A 171 -10.81 27.46 19.32
CA ASP A 171 -10.90 28.54 18.31
C ASP A 171 -11.60 29.79 18.87
N LEU A 172 -12.67 29.63 19.65
CA LEU A 172 -13.38 30.74 20.29
C LEU A 172 -12.49 31.46 21.31
N ASP A 173 -11.75 30.72 22.15
CA ASP A 173 -10.83 31.31 23.14
C ASP A 173 -9.70 32.09 22.47
N GLN A 174 -9.15 31.56 21.36
CA GLN A 174 -8.13 32.27 20.58
C GLN A 174 -8.67 33.56 19.95
N ARG A 175 -9.92 33.57 19.47
CA ARG A 175 -10.56 34.78 18.92
C ARG A 175 -10.81 35.83 20.00
N LEU A 176 -11.25 35.41 21.18
CA LEU A 176 -11.48 36.31 22.33
C LEU A 176 -10.15 36.92 22.81
N ARG A 177 -9.08 36.13 22.90
CA ARG A 177 -7.73 36.65 23.24
C ARG A 177 -7.24 37.66 22.22
N ARG A 178 -7.35 37.35 20.91
CA ARG A 178 -6.93 38.28 19.85
C ARG A 178 -7.70 39.60 19.89
N ARG A 179 -9.00 39.55 20.22
CA ARG A 179 -9.82 40.75 20.36
C ARG A 179 -9.45 41.57 21.60
N ALA A 180 -9.16 40.91 22.72
CA ALA A 180 -8.70 41.57 23.94
C ALA A 180 -7.28 42.17 23.81
N GLU A 181 -6.42 41.57 22.98
CA GLU A 181 -5.10 42.13 22.63
C GLU A 181 -5.23 43.37 21.75
N PHE A 182 -6.19 43.38 20.81
CA PHE A 182 -6.47 44.53 19.95
C PHE A 182 -7.07 45.72 20.72
N ASP A 183 -7.95 45.46 21.69
CA ASP A 183 -8.54 46.51 22.55
C ASP A 183 -7.52 47.10 23.55
N ARG A 184 -6.42 46.39 23.85
CA ARG A 184 -5.32 46.92 24.68
C ARG A 184 -4.36 47.83 23.92
N ASP A 185 -4.16 47.59 22.63
CA ASP A 185 -3.23 48.34 21.77
C ASP A 185 -3.85 49.65 21.23
N SER A 186 -5.17 49.82 21.36
CA SER A 186 -5.91 51.00 20.90
C SER A 186 -6.20 52.04 22.01
N GLY A 187 -5.52 51.92 23.16
CA GLY A 187 -5.73 52.74 24.36
C GLY A 187 -4.57 53.64 24.79
N GLU A 188 -3.48 53.74 24.02
CA GLU A 188 -2.38 54.69 24.28
C GLU A 188 -2.20 55.65 23.09
N ASP A 189 -2.95 56.77 23.11
CA ASP A 189 -2.64 58.05 22.45
C ASP A 189 -3.14 59.21 23.33
#